data_AF-A0AAV9N9Q7-F1
#
_entry.id   AF-A0AAV9N9Q7-F1
#
_cell.length_a   1.000
_cell.length_b   1.000
_cell.length_c   1.000
_cell.angle_alpha   90.00
_cell.angle_beta   90.00
_cell.angle_gamma   90.00
#
_symmetry.space_group_name_H-M   'P 1'
#
loop_
_entity.id
_entity.type
_entity.pdbx_description
1 polymer ?
#
loop_
_entity_poly.entity_id
_entity_poly.type
_entity_poly.pdbx_seq_one_letter_code
_entity_poly.pdbx_strand_id
1 'polypeptide(L)'
;MQSNKLSRNFAPVLLFSHGTTMLTGEESHVRDYWRYHGDKALKYPVKGIIMMGAHWEVGGRRVHVAANPDPKPERIGMVKSATWIHHVANPDIPTAHRCVELLRDAGFDAIADTQFNWLIDTFPMLIRMFPGGMPPVTIISLNSFFEPHFHLEIGRVLRPLRQEGYLFIGSGGGVHNLYRTDWKYNAIYRDNFAQEKPPDATHLEFRQALEDVICKNGGGPELKRGVIRLMKHPNYRDAHGTDDHYMPTCFVAGLVGEEEDRGEKAVLGAEVWELYGHPPEVLKAEDGPEPDEPGPGQVVVKVNKRPIHNGDLLVVSGGHDPIKRELPTNGYTPGCEGVGIIRALGQGVEDEFGLHIGDRVSFFSLGSWQELALVEAEYVTVVPHDLEDEVAAQLFINPVAAMMLARLVEEIAAHPQAGVLKIAAVKHVVEDLTASKMEAGVVLLTVAGSTVARLAAATLKAKGFTPIGLVRSATSAKALEKATGIDMIGFDGENWQQEVRKAAAGRRIFAAMDAVGGKIGAEVLSLLSPAGTLISYGSLTGEPIPVDHVHLCMTAKRICGIGMVHWTQLSYETRAADMVKLVQMVKENRLFFKVAGEFHLSDISEAIHLFRKPGRDGTVLLIN
;
A
#
# COMPACT_ATOMS: atom_id res chain seq x y z
N MET A 1 54.80 19.27 2.93
CA MET A 1 55.03 18.15 3.87
C MET A 1 54.27 16.94 3.34
N GLN A 2 54.96 16.00 2.69
CA GLN A 2 54.39 14.69 2.38
C GLN A 2 54.28 13.95 3.72
N SER A 3 53.08 13.87 4.29
CA SER A 3 52.85 13.05 5.47
C SER A 3 52.99 11.58 5.07
N ASN A 4 53.82 10.86 5.82
CA ASN A 4 53.88 9.41 5.81
C ASN A 4 52.46 8.85 5.98
N LYS A 5 51.79 8.45 4.90
CA LYS A 5 50.70 7.49 4.97
C LYS A 5 51.33 6.15 5.35
N LEU A 6 51.62 5.97 6.65
CA LEU A 6 51.76 4.65 7.26
C LEU A 6 50.61 3.81 6.69
N SER A 7 50.93 2.67 6.07
CA SER A 7 49.93 1.77 5.52
C SER A 7 48.91 1.48 6.62
N ARG A 8 47.69 2.02 6.50
CA ARG A 8 46.60 1.80 7.44
C ARG A 8 46.30 0.30 7.44
N ASN A 9 46.83 -0.42 8.41
CA ASN A 9 46.74 -1.88 8.50
C ASN A 9 45.61 -2.30 9.45
N PHE A 10 44.48 -1.60 9.37
CA PHE A 10 43.26 -1.91 10.11
C PHE A 10 42.10 -2.08 9.14
N ALA A 11 41.10 -2.86 9.55
CA ALA A 11 40.01 -3.31 8.69
C ALA A 11 39.18 -2.13 8.13
N PRO A 12 38.53 -2.30 6.96
CA PRO A 12 37.63 -1.31 6.40
C PRO A 12 36.43 -1.05 7.33
N VAL A 13 35.79 0.11 7.18
CA VAL A 13 34.45 0.33 7.74
C VAL A 13 33.43 -0.15 6.71
N LEU A 14 32.46 -0.92 7.18
CA LEU A 14 31.44 -1.52 6.32
C LEU A 14 30.09 -0.87 6.59
N LEU A 15 29.38 -0.54 5.53
CA LEU A 15 27.96 -0.17 5.58
C LEU A 15 27.23 -1.22 4.76
N PHE A 16 26.38 -2.00 5.42
CA PHE A 16 25.53 -2.97 4.77
C PHE A 16 24.08 -2.55 4.89
N SER A 17 23.31 -2.81 3.83
CA SER A 17 21.88 -2.94 4.06
C SER A 17 21.64 -4.26 4.77
N HIS A 18 20.83 -4.27 5.83
CA HIS A 18 20.42 -5.54 6.43
C HIS A 18 19.47 -6.33 5.52
N GLY A 19 18.79 -5.63 4.58
CA GLY A 19 17.85 -6.18 3.60
C GLY A 19 16.71 -6.99 4.24
N THR A 20 16.06 -7.81 3.42
CA THR A 20 15.05 -8.76 3.85
C THR A 20 15.61 -9.82 4.79
N THR A 21 14.77 -10.25 5.73
CA THR A 21 15.04 -11.37 6.62
C THR A 21 15.37 -12.65 5.85
N MET A 22 14.86 -12.80 4.62
CA MET A 22 15.09 -13.97 3.78
C MET A 22 16.56 -14.11 3.32
N LEU A 23 17.38 -13.04 3.36
CA LEU A 23 18.85 -13.11 3.18
C LEU A 23 19.53 -14.03 4.19
N THR A 24 18.85 -14.28 5.31
CA THR A 24 19.29 -15.29 6.28
C THR A 24 19.16 -16.69 5.71
N GLY A 25 18.14 -17.02 4.92
CA GLY A 25 17.81 -18.39 4.52
C GLY A 25 18.20 -18.76 3.10
N GLU A 26 18.22 -17.80 2.18
CA GLU A 26 18.34 -18.03 0.74
C GLU A 26 19.76 -17.82 0.21
N GLU A 27 20.00 -18.23 -1.04
CA GLU A 27 21.27 -17.98 -1.74
C GLU A 27 21.13 -16.77 -2.67
N SER A 28 22.02 -15.79 -2.53
CA SER A 28 22.03 -14.60 -3.38
C SER A 28 23.42 -13.97 -3.47
N HIS A 29 23.69 -13.22 -4.54
CA HIS A 29 24.97 -12.52 -4.72
C HIS A 29 25.20 -11.45 -3.64
N VAL A 30 24.13 -10.84 -3.12
CA VAL A 30 24.22 -9.86 -2.03
C VAL A 30 24.62 -10.52 -0.72
N ARG A 31 24.05 -11.68 -0.40
CA ARG A 31 24.49 -12.48 0.75
C ARG A 31 25.96 -12.88 0.61
N ASP A 32 26.37 -13.32 -0.57
CA ASP A 32 27.76 -13.72 -0.83
C ASP A 32 28.72 -12.53 -0.68
N TYR A 33 28.22 -11.31 -0.89
CA TYR A 33 28.98 -10.09 -0.66
C TYR A 33 29.31 -9.86 0.83
N TRP A 34 28.40 -10.21 1.76
CA TRP A 34 28.72 -10.19 3.20
C TRP A 34 29.85 -11.15 3.52
N ARG A 35 29.76 -12.40 3.05
CA ARG A 35 30.82 -13.41 3.25
C ARG A 35 32.15 -12.96 2.66
N TYR A 36 32.15 -12.43 1.44
CA TYR A 36 33.35 -11.90 0.79
C TYR A 36 34.08 -10.85 1.65
N HIS A 37 33.32 -9.93 2.27
CA HIS A 37 33.90 -8.93 3.16
C HIS A 37 34.26 -9.47 4.54
N GLY A 38 33.56 -10.49 5.04
CA GLY A 38 33.96 -11.26 6.23
C GLY A 38 35.33 -11.90 6.04
N ASP A 39 35.50 -12.67 4.96
CA ASP A 39 36.76 -13.34 4.61
C ASP A 39 37.90 -12.33 4.40
N LYS A 40 37.61 -11.16 3.84
CA LYS A 40 38.60 -10.07 3.74
C LYS A 40 38.92 -9.43 5.09
N ALA A 41 37.92 -9.20 5.92
CA ALA A 41 38.11 -8.61 7.24
C ALA A 41 39.00 -9.52 8.11
N LEU A 42 38.82 -10.84 8.04
CA LEU A 42 39.65 -11.82 8.77
C LEU A 42 41.12 -11.88 8.32
N LYS A 43 41.50 -11.23 7.21
CA LYS A 43 42.92 -11.06 6.83
C LYS A 43 43.61 -9.96 7.64
N TYR A 44 42.84 -9.12 8.32
CA TYR A 44 43.33 -8.17 9.31
C TYR A 44 43.29 -8.80 10.70
N PRO A 45 44.09 -8.32 11.66
CA PRO A 45 44.04 -8.78 13.05
C PRO A 45 42.80 -8.23 13.78
N VAL A 46 41.61 -8.67 13.35
CA VAL A 46 40.32 -8.22 13.90
C VAL A 46 40.14 -8.78 15.31
N LYS A 47 40.14 -7.91 16.32
CA LYS A 47 39.92 -8.29 17.73
C LYS A 47 38.46 -8.58 18.05
N GLY A 48 37.56 -7.86 17.38
CA GLY A 48 36.12 -7.91 17.57
C GLY A 48 35.41 -6.96 16.61
N ILE A 49 34.09 -6.95 16.69
CA ILE A 49 33.19 -6.16 15.85
C ILE A 49 32.45 -5.17 16.72
N ILE A 50 32.39 -3.91 16.29
CA ILE A 50 31.55 -2.89 16.89
C ILE A 50 30.56 -2.44 15.82
N MET A 51 29.27 -2.56 16.09
CA MET A 51 28.27 -2.27 15.08
C MET A 51 27.09 -1.47 15.59
N MET A 52 26.46 -0.72 14.68
CA MET A 52 25.18 -0.07 14.90
C MET A 52 24.20 -0.61 13.86
N GLY A 53 23.11 -1.18 14.36
CA GLY A 53 22.04 -1.74 13.56
C GLY A 53 20.77 -0.89 13.58
N ALA A 54 19.81 -1.18 12.70
CA ALA A 54 18.46 -0.62 12.72
C ALA A 54 17.60 -1.22 13.86
N HIS A 55 16.37 -0.76 14.08
CA HIS A 55 15.38 -1.35 15.01
C HIS A 55 15.67 -1.38 16.52
N TRP A 56 16.89 -1.10 16.99
CA TRP A 56 17.16 -0.94 18.43
C TRP A 56 17.34 0.54 18.81
N GLU A 57 16.23 1.26 18.96
CA GLU A 57 16.25 2.63 19.47
C GLU A 57 16.07 2.76 20.99
N VAL A 58 16.72 3.78 21.54
CA VAL A 58 16.58 4.17 22.95
C VAL A 58 16.05 5.60 23.04
N GLY A 59 15.06 5.80 23.92
CA GLY A 59 14.42 7.08 24.17
C GLY A 59 15.24 8.06 25.02
N GLY A 60 15.02 9.36 24.80
CA GLY A 60 15.80 10.45 25.44
C GLY A 60 17.10 10.70 24.69
N ARG A 61 18.06 11.46 25.25
CA ARG A 61 19.41 11.66 24.64
C ARG A 61 20.41 10.60 25.11
N ARG A 62 20.01 9.33 25.02
CA ARG A 62 20.75 8.17 25.54
C ARG A 62 21.34 7.31 24.42
N VAL A 63 22.35 6.53 24.79
CA VAL A 63 22.95 5.45 23.97
C VAL A 63 23.06 4.20 24.83
N HIS A 64 22.48 3.10 24.40
CA HIS A 64 22.75 1.80 25.05
C HIS A 64 23.82 1.04 24.28
N VAL A 65 24.57 0.22 24.99
CA VAL A 65 25.57 -0.69 24.44
C VAL A 65 25.26 -2.10 24.93
N ALA A 66 25.10 -3.05 24.01
CA ALA A 66 24.69 -4.39 24.34
C ALA A 66 25.74 -5.10 25.21
N ALA A 67 25.34 -5.49 26.41
CA ALA A 67 26.17 -6.14 27.42
C ALA A 67 25.45 -7.35 28.06
N ASN A 68 24.49 -7.93 27.35
CA ASN A 68 23.88 -9.20 27.73
C ASN A 68 24.89 -10.34 27.49
N PRO A 69 25.26 -11.14 28.50
CA PRO A 69 26.24 -12.22 28.34
C PRO A 69 25.70 -13.46 27.59
N ASP A 70 24.38 -13.60 27.47
CA ASP A 70 23.73 -14.71 26.75
C ASP A 70 22.52 -14.19 25.95
N PRO A 71 22.75 -13.33 24.94
CA PRO A 71 21.69 -12.75 24.15
C PRO A 71 21.05 -13.83 23.28
N LYS A 72 19.73 -13.91 23.30
CA LYS A 72 18.98 -14.78 22.41
C LYS A 72 18.71 -14.03 21.11
N PRO A 73 18.93 -14.63 19.94
CA PRO A 73 18.43 -14.05 18.70
C PRO A 73 16.92 -14.00 18.75
N GLU A 74 16.32 -12.85 18.46
CA GLU A 74 14.88 -12.75 18.33
C GLU A 74 14.36 -13.52 17.11
N ARG A 75 13.05 -13.81 17.07
CA ARG A 75 12.46 -14.55 15.95
C ARG A 75 12.65 -13.79 14.65
N ILE A 76 13.37 -14.40 13.72
CA ILE A 76 13.50 -13.93 12.34
C ILE A 76 12.23 -14.33 11.58
N GLY A 77 11.39 -13.34 11.26
CA GLY A 77 10.15 -13.56 10.51
C GLY A 77 10.42 -14.21 9.15
N MET A 78 9.52 -15.10 8.72
CA MET A 78 9.50 -15.75 7.40
C MET A 78 10.62 -16.78 7.11
N VAL A 79 11.65 -16.88 7.96
CA VAL A 79 12.76 -17.83 7.79
C VAL A 79 12.59 -19.04 8.70
N LYS A 80 12.80 -20.25 8.16
CA LYS A 80 12.77 -21.51 8.94
C LYS A 80 13.83 -21.47 10.04
N SER A 81 13.43 -21.65 11.30
CA SER A 81 14.32 -21.61 12.47
C SER A 81 15.54 -22.54 12.32
N ALA A 82 15.38 -23.72 11.73
CA ALA A 82 16.48 -24.66 11.47
C ALA A 82 17.66 -24.07 10.67
N THR A 83 17.46 -22.98 9.92
CA THR A 83 18.52 -22.33 9.12
C THR A 83 19.43 -21.42 9.95
N TRP A 84 19.02 -20.99 11.14
CA TRP A 84 19.76 -20.01 11.94
C TRP A 84 19.87 -20.35 13.43
N ILE A 85 19.00 -21.22 13.97
CA ILE A 85 18.94 -21.56 15.41
C ILE A 85 20.18 -22.27 15.93
N HIS A 86 21.04 -22.78 15.04
CA HIS A 86 22.29 -23.46 15.40
C HIS A 86 23.47 -22.49 15.59
N HIS A 87 23.31 -21.23 15.22
CA HIS A 87 24.35 -20.23 15.43
C HIS A 87 24.26 -19.63 16.82
N VAL A 88 25.41 -19.36 17.43
CA VAL A 88 25.51 -18.83 18.80
C VAL A 88 26.01 -17.39 18.71
N ALA A 89 25.34 -16.48 19.41
CA ALA A 89 25.80 -15.11 19.56
C ALA A 89 27.10 -15.06 20.38
N ASN A 90 28.01 -14.15 20.02
CA ASN A 90 29.31 -14.00 20.68
C ASN A 90 29.46 -12.56 21.23
N PRO A 91 28.80 -12.21 22.35
CA PRO A 91 28.84 -10.86 22.88
C PRO A 91 30.21 -10.49 23.47
N ASP A 92 30.73 -9.32 23.11
CA ASP A 92 31.97 -8.76 23.67
C ASP A 92 31.67 -7.79 24.83
N ILE A 93 31.49 -8.37 26.02
CA ILE A 93 31.15 -7.60 27.24
C ILE A 93 32.25 -6.62 27.66
N PRO A 94 33.55 -6.99 27.66
CA PRO A 94 34.61 -6.03 27.95
C PRO A 94 34.59 -4.82 27.01
N THR A 95 34.43 -5.04 25.70
CA THR A 95 34.35 -3.95 24.72
C THR A 95 33.07 -3.14 24.86
N ALA A 96 31.95 -3.75 25.26
CA ALA A 96 30.72 -3.04 25.57
C ALA A 96 30.93 -1.99 26.68
N HIS A 97 31.55 -2.37 27.79
CA HIS A 97 31.89 -1.44 28.86
C HIS A 97 32.88 -0.36 28.39
N ARG A 98 33.87 -0.74 27.58
CA ARG A 98 34.82 0.21 27.01
C ARG A 98 34.15 1.26 26.12
N CYS A 99 33.19 0.86 25.29
CA CYS A 99 32.42 1.79 24.47
C CYS A 99 31.59 2.74 25.34
N VAL A 100 30.97 2.23 26.41
CA VAL A 100 30.23 3.07 27.38
C VAL A 100 31.12 4.11 28.03
N GLU A 101 32.34 3.74 28.44
CA GLU A 101 33.32 4.69 29.00
C GLU A 101 33.65 5.80 28.00
N LEU A 102 34.04 5.45 26.77
CA LEU A 102 34.40 6.44 25.74
C LEU A 102 33.24 7.39 25.42
N LEU A 103 32.02 6.85 25.35
CA LEU A 103 30.82 7.65 25.12
C LEU A 103 30.52 8.60 26.29
N ARG A 104 30.66 8.13 27.54
CA ARG A 104 30.48 8.97 28.74
C ARG A 104 31.53 10.07 28.83
N ASP A 105 32.79 9.75 28.53
CA ASP A 105 33.88 10.73 28.50
C ASP A 105 33.64 11.82 27.44
N ALA A 106 32.94 11.48 26.36
CA ALA A 106 32.50 12.42 25.33
C ALA A 106 31.16 13.13 25.67
N GLY A 107 30.57 12.89 26.85
CA GLY A 107 29.37 13.57 27.33
C GLY A 107 28.04 12.91 26.95
N PHE A 108 28.04 11.68 26.45
CA PHE A 108 26.81 10.92 26.22
C PHE A 108 26.29 10.27 27.51
N ASP A 109 24.96 10.21 27.65
CA ASP A 109 24.31 9.34 28.62
C ASP A 109 24.31 7.90 28.09
N ALA A 110 25.44 7.20 28.28
CA ALA A 110 25.65 5.85 27.78
C ALA A 110 25.46 4.78 28.87
N ILE A 111 24.79 3.67 28.55
CA ILE A 111 24.47 2.59 29.49
C ILE A 111 24.82 1.23 28.87
N ALA A 112 25.42 0.35 29.67
CA ALA A 112 25.58 -1.06 29.30
C ALA A 112 24.25 -1.79 29.54
N ASP A 113 23.61 -2.25 28.47
CA ASP A 113 22.31 -2.92 28.52
C ASP A 113 22.50 -4.44 28.66
N THR A 114 22.20 -4.96 29.84
CA THR A 114 22.39 -6.38 30.16
C THR A 114 21.21 -7.27 29.75
N GLN A 115 20.16 -6.68 29.16
CA GLN A 115 18.92 -7.40 28.82
C GLN A 115 18.68 -7.48 27.30
N PHE A 116 19.32 -6.62 26.51
CA PHE A 116 19.15 -6.59 25.07
C PHE A 116 19.44 -7.95 24.41
N ASN A 117 18.52 -8.37 23.54
CA ASN A 117 18.62 -9.56 22.72
C ASN A 117 18.93 -9.13 21.27
N TRP A 118 19.66 -9.97 20.53
CA TRP A 118 20.12 -9.57 19.21
C TRP A 118 19.00 -9.65 18.18
N LEU A 119 18.87 -8.57 17.41
CA LEU A 119 17.79 -8.36 16.45
C LEU A 119 18.17 -8.79 15.03
N ILE A 120 17.18 -8.69 14.16
CA ILE A 120 17.17 -9.18 12.79
C ILE A 120 18.12 -8.45 11.83
N ASP A 121 18.46 -7.23 12.17
CA ASP A 121 19.37 -6.35 11.43
C ASP A 121 20.85 -6.58 11.77
N THR A 122 21.14 -7.39 12.79
CA THR A 122 22.51 -7.67 13.24
C THR A 122 22.87 -9.14 13.07
N PHE A 123 22.17 -10.03 13.78
CA PHE A 123 22.55 -11.44 13.90
C PHE A 123 22.56 -12.21 12.57
N PRO A 124 21.53 -12.13 11.71
CA PRO A 124 21.51 -12.78 10.40
C PRO A 124 22.71 -12.47 9.50
N MET A 125 23.06 -11.19 9.41
CA MET A 125 24.16 -10.73 8.58
C MET A 125 25.49 -11.27 9.14
N LEU A 126 25.68 -11.25 10.47
CA LEU A 126 26.90 -11.74 11.12
C LEU A 126 27.13 -13.24 10.91
N ILE A 127 26.09 -14.07 11.03
CA ILE A 127 26.23 -15.52 10.82
C ILE A 127 26.55 -15.89 9.38
N ARG A 128 26.10 -15.06 8.41
CA ARG A 128 26.41 -15.22 6.99
C ARG A 128 27.78 -14.65 6.62
N MET A 129 28.19 -13.57 7.27
CA MET A 129 29.51 -12.96 7.11
C MET A 129 30.61 -13.86 7.68
N PHE A 130 30.35 -14.58 8.79
CA PHE A 130 31.32 -15.43 9.47
C PHE A 130 30.78 -16.85 9.73
N PRO A 131 30.61 -17.68 8.68
CA PRO A 131 30.02 -19.01 8.82
C PRO A 131 30.86 -19.98 9.67
N GLY A 132 32.16 -19.72 9.82
CA GLY A 132 33.08 -20.50 10.67
C GLY A 132 33.06 -20.11 12.16
N GLY A 133 32.24 -19.12 12.54
CA GLY A 133 32.20 -18.55 13.88
C GLY A 133 32.49 -17.06 13.86
N MET A 134 31.58 -16.26 14.41
CA MET A 134 31.72 -14.80 14.45
C MET A 134 32.73 -14.36 15.51
N PRO A 135 33.56 -13.33 15.22
CA PRO A 135 34.35 -12.64 16.25
C PRO A 135 33.47 -12.09 17.38
N PRO A 136 34.04 -11.71 18.54
CA PRO A 136 33.30 -11.03 19.60
C PRO A 136 32.62 -9.75 19.08
N VAL A 137 31.36 -9.52 19.45
CA VAL A 137 30.53 -8.42 18.91
C VAL A 137 29.98 -7.53 20.01
N THR A 138 30.12 -6.22 19.82
CA THR A 138 29.45 -5.16 20.60
C THR A 138 28.45 -4.43 19.69
N ILE A 139 27.20 -4.30 20.14
CA ILE A 139 26.14 -3.57 19.41
C ILE A 139 25.87 -2.26 20.13
N ILE A 140 25.78 -1.17 19.36
CA ILE A 140 25.45 0.18 19.82
C ILE A 140 24.01 0.50 19.38
N SER A 141 23.19 1.01 20.30
CA SER A 141 21.82 1.38 20.01
C SER A 141 21.72 2.63 19.15
N LEU A 142 20.59 2.78 18.49
CA LEU A 142 20.12 4.03 17.92
C LEU A 142 19.57 4.96 19.01
N ASN A 143 19.39 6.22 18.65
CA ASN A 143 18.63 7.20 19.41
C ASN A 143 17.29 7.50 18.75
N SER A 144 16.20 7.45 19.52
CA SER A 144 14.83 7.57 18.99
C SER A 144 14.47 8.94 18.39
N PHE A 145 15.32 9.97 18.57
CA PHE A 145 15.14 11.25 17.89
C PHE A 145 15.75 11.26 16.49
N PHE A 146 16.53 10.24 16.13
CA PHE A 146 17.15 10.06 14.81
C PHE A 146 17.88 11.31 14.30
N GLU A 147 18.49 12.05 15.22
CA GLU A 147 19.22 13.26 14.89
C GLU A 147 20.57 12.86 14.27
N PRO A 148 20.87 13.28 13.03
CA PRO A 148 22.03 12.78 12.31
C PRO A 148 23.37 13.18 12.95
N HIS A 149 23.46 14.39 13.54
CA HIS A 149 24.69 14.81 14.20
C HIS A 149 24.98 13.96 15.45
N PHE A 150 23.96 13.53 16.18
CA PHE A 150 24.09 12.63 17.32
C PHE A 150 24.71 11.29 16.91
N HIS A 151 24.20 10.65 15.86
CA HIS A 151 24.71 9.34 15.40
C HIS A 151 26.10 9.44 14.75
N LEU A 152 26.37 10.53 14.04
CA LEU A 152 27.71 10.87 13.55
C LEU A 152 28.71 10.96 14.69
N GLU A 153 28.33 11.64 15.78
CA GLU A 153 29.22 11.88 16.90
C GLU A 153 29.52 10.58 17.66
N ILE A 154 28.55 9.67 17.80
CA ILE A 154 28.79 8.30 18.33
C ILE A 154 29.90 7.61 17.51
N GLY A 155 29.78 7.63 16.18
CA GLY A 155 30.79 7.05 15.29
C GLY A 155 32.16 7.70 15.46
N ARG A 156 32.20 9.03 15.56
CA ARG A 156 33.44 9.79 15.76
C ARG A 156 34.13 9.43 17.09
N VAL A 157 33.37 9.29 18.17
CA VAL A 157 33.88 8.98 19.51
C VAL A 157 34.45 7.55 19.58
N LEU A 158 33.80 6.58 18.94
CA LEU A 158 34.24 5.19 18.95
C LEU A 158 35.36 4.90 17.93
N ARG A 159 35.58 5.80 16.96
CA ARG A 159 36.60 5.69 15.91
C ARG A 159 37.99 5.24 16.38
N PRO A 160 38.56 5.68 17.53
CA PRO A 160 39.90 5.25 17.94
C PRO A 160 40.06 3.73 18.02
N LEU A 161 39.00 3.00 18.36
CA LEU A 161 39.00 1.53 18.43
C LEU A 161 39.30 0.87 17.06
N ARG A 162 39.11 1.59 15.94
CA ARG A 162 39.54 1.10 14.61
C ARG A 162 41.04 0.83 14.57
N GLN A 163 41.84 1.74 15.14
CA GLN A 163 43.30 1.62 15.18
C GLN A 163 43.74 0.49 16.13
N GLU A 164 42.89 0.13 17.08
CA GLU A 164 43.11 -0.99 18.00
C GLU A 164 42.78 -2.35 17.40
N GLY A 165 42.25 -2.39 16.16
CA GLY A 165 41.93 -3.62 15.44
C GLY A 165 40.47 -4.05 15.50
N TYR A 166 39.54 -3.15 15.84
CA TYR A 166 38.10 -3.45 15.75
C TYR A 166 37.56 -3.21 14.34
N LEU A 167 36.73 -4.14 13.86
CA LEU A 167 35.94 -3.98 12.65
C LEU A 167 34.67 -3.19 12.97
N PHE A 168 34.32 -2.20 12.14
CA PHE A 168 33.09 -1.45 12.32
C PHE A 168 32.07 -1.74 11.21
N ILE A 169 30.82 -1.92 11.62
CA ILE A 169 29.70 -2.20 10.71
C ILE A 169 28.52 -1.28 11.03
N GLY A 170 28.02 -0.56 10.03
CA GLY A 170 26.67 -0.01 10.04
C GLY A 170 25.72 -0.96 9.30
N SER A 171 24.61 -1.35 9.92
CA SER A 171 23.61 -2.24 9.33
C SER A 171 22.26 -1.54 9.25
N GLY A 172 21.87 -1.09 8.05
CA GLY A 172 20.68 -0.25 7.83
C GLY A 172 20.10 -0.40 6.43
N GLY A 173 19.85 0.71 5.73
CA GLY A 173 19.38 0.72 4.35
C GLY A 173 19.81 1.97 3.59
N GLY A 174 20.19 1.80 2.32
CA GLY A 174 20.44 2.94 1.43
C GLY A 174 19.13 3.56 0.93
N VAL A 175 18.17 2.70 0.59
CA VAL A 175 16.75 3.01 0.42
C VAL A 175 16.00 1.95 1.25
N HIS A 176 15.06 2.39 2.07
CA HIS A 176 14.26 1.51 2.91
C HIS A 176 12.90 2.13 3.25
N ASN A 177 11.87 1.82 2.44
CA ASN A 177 10.52 2.27 2.72
C ASN A 177 9.51 1.11 2.63
N LEU A 178 9.28 0.48 3.79
CA LEU A 178 8.34 -0.61 3.91
C LEU A 178 6.88 -0.23 3.65
N TYR A 179 6.53 1.07 3.72
CA TYR A 179 5.19 1.55 3.32
C TYR A 179 4.98 1.48 1.81
N ARG A 180 6.05 1.32 1.03
CA ARG A 180 6.02 1.14 -0.42
C ARG A 180 6.23 -0.32 -0.83
N THR A 181 6.32 -1.24 0.13
CA THR A 181 6.49 -2.67 -0.11
C THR A 181 5.22 -3.30 -0.68
N ASP A 182 5.38 -4.16 -1.68
CA ASP A 182 4.32 -5.09 -2.12
C ASP A 182 4.21 -6.26 -1.13
N TRP A 183 3.50 -6.00 -0.04
CA TRP A 183 3.26 -7.00 1.00
C TRP A 183 2.41 -8.18 0.52
N LYS A 184 1.71 -8.08 -0.62
CA LYS A 184 0.90 -9.19 -1.14
C LYS A 184 1.80 -10.27 -1.73
N TYR A 185 2.76 -9.91 -2.58
CA TYR A 185 3.70 -10.88 -3.17
C TYR A 185 4.44 -11.68 -2.09
N ASN A 186 5.01 -10.94 -1.14
CA ASN A 186 5.74 -11.52 -0.01
C ASN A 186 4.83 -12.44 0.84
N ALA A 187 3.57 -12.06 1.07
CA ALA A 187 2.62 -12.89 1.81
C ALA A 187 2.19 -14.18 1.06
N ILE A 188 2.07 -14.13 -0.27
CA ILE A 188 1.61 -15.27 -1.08
C ILE A 188 2.74 -16.25 -1.36
N TYR A 189 3.86 -15.76 -1.88
CA TYR A 189 4.94 -16.60 -2.40
C TYR A 189 6.04 -16.87 -1.37
N ARG A 190 6.06 -16.08 -0.28
CA ARG A 190 7.16 -16.08 0.71
C ARG A 190 8.53 -15.87 0.07
N ASP A 191 8.53 -15.16 -1.05
CA ASP A 191 9.70 -14.76 -1.83
C ASP A 191 9.71 -13.23 -1.89
N ASN A 192 10.87 -12.64 -1.62
CA ASN A 192 11.13 -11.20 -1.72
C ASN A 192 12.51 -10.93 -2.36
N PHE A 193 13.07 -11.94 -3.01
CA PHE A 193 14.27 -11.86 -3.84
C PHE A 193 13.95 -11.74 -5.32
N ALA A 194 12.79 -12.26 -5.73
CA ALA A 194 12.32 -12.13 -7.09
C ALA A 194 11.91 -10.68 -7.38
N GLN A 195 12.77 -9.96 -8.12
CA GLN A 195 12.36 -8.76 -8.84
C GLN A 195 11.71 -9.18 -10.16
N GLU A 196 10.41 -9.03 -10.32
CA GLU A 196 9.80 -9.14 -11.67
C GLU A 196 9.82 -7.79 -12.41
N LYS A 197 10.26 -6.67 -11.78
CA LYS A 197 10.33 -5.30 -12.34
C LYS A 197 11.38 -4.38 -11.69
N PRO A 198 11.79 -3.26 -12.34
CA PRO A 198 12.77 -2.32 -11.79
C PRO A 198 12.22 -1.41 -10.66
N PRO A 199 13.10 -0.80 -9.83
CA PRO A 199 12.71 0.11 -8.75
C PRO A 199 12.16 1.45 -9.24
N ASP A 200 11.35 2.12 -8.41
CA ASP A 200 10.78 3.44 -8.74
C ASP A 200 11.88 4.48 -9.01
N ALA A 201 11.65 5.34 -10.01
CA ALA A 201 12.62 6.36 -10.42
C ALA A 201 13.01 7.32 -9.29
N THR A 202 12.10 7.63 -8.36
CA THR A 202 12.38 8.48 -7.20
C THR A 202 13.31 7.79 -6.20
N HIS A 203 13.20 6.47 -6.04
CA HIS A 203 14.11 5.66 -5.23
C HIS A 203 15.46 5.47 -5.91
N LEU A 204 15.47 5.23 -7.23
CA LEU A 204 16.70 5.19 -8.02
C LEU A 204 17.45 6.53 -7.95
N GLU A 205 16.74 7.65 -8.03
CA GLU A 205 17.32 8.99 -7.89
C GLU A 205 17.92 9.20 -6.50
N PHE A 206 17.20 8.83 -5.42
CA PHE A 206 17.74 8.93 -4.08
C PHE A 206 18.95 8.01 -3.89
N ARG A 207 18.88 6.77 -4.38
CA ARG A 207 19.99 5.82 -4.38
C ARG A 207 21.19 6.37 -5.14
N GLN A 208 20.99 7.02 -6.28
CA GLN A 208 22.08 7.66 -7.03
C GLN A 208 22.69 8.81 -6.23
N ALA A 209 21.88 9.65 -5.58
CA ALA A 209 22.38 10.71 -4.71
C ALA A 209 23.17 10.17 -3.52
N LEU A 210 22.72 9.05 -2.93
CA LEU A 210 23.44 8.34 -1.88
C LEU A 210 24.79 7.80 -2.37
N GLU A 211 24.79 7.10 -3.51
CA GLU A 211 26.01 6.57 -4.14
C GLU A 211 26.99 7.69 -4.43
N ASP A 212 26.51 8.80 -4.99
CA ASP A 212 27.33 9.97 -5.29
C ASP A 212 27.96 10.56 -4.03
N VAL A 213 27.17 10.75 -2.97
CA VAL A 213 27.67 11.26 -1.68
C VAL A 213 28.70 10.32 -1.08
N ILE A 214 28.47 9.01 -1.11
CA ILE A 214 29.38 8.04 -0.48
C ILE A 214 30.64 7.87 -1.35
N CYS A 215 30.49 7.54 -2.63
CA CYS A 215 31.60 7.13 -3.49
C CYS A 215 32.45 8.30 -4.00
N LYS A 216 31.86 9.48 -4.25
CA LYS A 216 32.64 10.65 -4.74
C LYS A 216 33.38 11.37 -3.62
N ASN A 217 32.85 11.34 -2.39
CA ASN A 217 33.56 11.91 -1.24
C ASN A 217 34.53 10.88 -0.63
N GLY A 218 34.11 9.62 -0.53
CA GLY A 218 34.89 8.51 0.01
C GLY A 218 35.06 8.55 1.53
N GLY A 219 35.68 9.61 2.03
CA GLY A 219 35.88 9.91 3.45
C GLY A 219 36.07 11.40 3.67
N GLY A 220 36.18 11.79 4.93
CA GLY A 220 36.44 13.16 5.34
C GLY A 220 35.20 14.01 5.59
N PRO A 221 35.40 15.30 5.92
CA PRO A 221 34.30 16.18 6.34
C PRO A 221 33.19 16.35 5.29
N GLU A 222 33.52 16.21 4.02
CA GLU A 222 32.59 16.24 2.90
C GLU A 222 31.58 15.10 2.97
N LEU A 223 32.02 13.89 3.35
CA LEU A 223 31.14 12.74 3.54
C LEU A 223 30.13 13.01 4.67
N LYS A 224 30.57 13.52 5.83
CA LYS A 224 29.67 13.87 6.94
C LYS A 224 28.58 14.84 6.50
N ARG A 225 28.99 15.93 5.84
CA ARG A 225 28.05 16.96 5.35
C ARG A 225 27.09 16.39 4.29
N GLY A 226 27.59 15.56 3.38
CA GLY A 226 26.78 14.93 2.35
C GLY A 226 25.72 14.01 2.93
N VAL A 227 26.10 13.12 3.84
CA VAL A 227 25.18 12.14 4.46
C VAL A 227 24.09 12.84 5.27
N ILE A 228 24.40 13.92 6.01
CA ILE A 228 23.40 14.75 6.68
C ILE A 228 22.47 15.44 5.67
N ARG A 229 23.05 16.02 4.61
CA ARG A 229 22.29 16.78 3.61
C ARG A 229 21.32 15.90 2.83
N LEU A 230 21.61 14.62 2.64
CA LEU A 230 20.69 13.67 2.03
C LEU A 230 19.36 13.54 2.79
N MET A 231 19.33 13.79 4.10
CA MET A 231 18.06 13.85 4.84
C MET A 231 17.17 15.04 4.46
N LYS A 232 17.71 16.00 3.71
CA LYS A 232 16.98 17.13 3.11
C LYS A 232 16.69 16.93 1.62
N HIS A 233 17.09 15.79 1.06
CA HIS A 233 16.77 15.45 -0.32
C HIS A 233 15.24 15.35 -0.49
N PRO A 234 14.65 15.87 -1.59
CA PRO A 234 13.19 15.84 -1.79
C PRO A 234 12.58 14.44 -1.65
N ASN A 235 13.29 13.43 -2.16
CA ASN A 235 12.85 12.03 -2.11
C ASN A 235 13.22 11.29 -0.82
N TYR A 236 13.80 11.96 0.20
CA TYR A 236 14.29 11.28 1.40
C TYR A 236 13.18 10.53 2.15
N ARG A 237 11.98 11.12 2.29
CA ARG A 237 10.84 10.45 2.95
C ARG A 237 10.22 9.33 2.12
N ASP A 238 10.31 9.43 0.80
CA ASP A 238 9.91 8.33 -0.06
C ASP A 238 10.92 7.20 -0.04
N ALA A 239 12.22 7.50 0.10
CA ALA A 239 13.26 6.50 0.23
C ALA A 239 13.33 5.89 1.64
N HIS A 240 12.99 6.64 2.68
CA HIS A 240 13.06 6.24 4.09
C HIS A 240 11.78 6.63 4.81
N GLY A 241 10.90 5.63 5.03
CA GLY A 241 9.62 5.82 5.72
C GLY A 241 9.80 6.17 7.21
N THR A 242 10.85 5.64 7.82
CA THR A 242 11.35 5.96 9.16
C THR A 242 12.85 6.22 9.07
N ASP A 243 13.40 6.98 10.02
CA ASP A 243 14.80 7.42 9.98
C ASP A 243 15.80 6.39 10.51
N ASP A 244 15.34 5.39 11.25
CA ASP A 244 16.15 4.38 11.93
C ASP A 244 17.08 3.62 10.98
N HIS A 245 16.61 3.26 9.77
CA HIS A 245 17.39 2.54 8.77
C HIS A 245 18.51 3.40 8.15
N TYR A 246 18.41 4.72 8.25
CA TYR A 246 19.39 5.64 7.70
C TYR A 246 20.48 6.02 8.73
N MET A 247 20.19 5.92 10.02
CA MET A 247 21.13 6.30 11.08
C MET A 247 22.45 5.50 11.11
N PRO A 248 22.51 4.20 10.77
CA PRO A 248 23.77 3.48 10.60
C PRO A 248 24.70 4.12 9.56
N THR A 249 24.16 4.76 8.51
CA THR A 249 24.94 5.53 7.53
C THR A 249 25.59 6.75 8.19
N CYS A 250 24.86 7.48 9.04
CA CYS A 250 25.38 8.61 9.82
C CYS A 250 26.50 8.15 10.77
N PHE A 251 26.31 7.03 11.47
CA PHE A 251 27.33 6.44 12.34
C PHE A 251 28.61 6.08 11.58
N VAL A 252 28.48 5.40 10.43
CA VAL A 252 29.62 5.08 9.56
C VAL A 252 30.33 6.33 9.05
N ALA A 253 29.58 7.35 8.64
CA ALA A 253 30.18 8.62 8.24
C ALA A 253 30.97 9.30 9.37
N GLY A 254 30.61 9.08 10.64
CA GLY A 254 31.36 9.55 11.81
C GLY A 254 32.69 8.81 11.97
N LEU A 255 32.69 7.52 11.66
CA LEU A 255 33.87 6.66 11.72
C LEU A 255 34.91 6.93 10.66
N VAL A 256 34.56 7.57 9.53
CA VAL A 256 35.45 7.88 8.37
C VAL A 256 35.33 9.34 7.89
N GLY A 257 34.86 10.23 8.77
CA GLY A 257 34.50 11.60 8.41
C GLY A 257 35.52 12.67 8.80
N GLU A 258 36.71 12.30 9.26
CA GLU A 258 37.71 13.25 9.76
C GLU A 258 38.67 13.69 8.64
N GLU A 259 39.35 14.83 8.82
CA GLU A 259 40.22 15.41 7.79
C GLU A 259 41.27 14.42 7.26
N GLU A 260 41.75 13.54 8.13
CA GLU A 260 42.70 12.48 7.82
C GLU A 260 42.16 11.40 6.87
N ASP A 261 40.83 11.30 6.68
CA ASP A 261 40.19 10.35 5.76
C ASP A 261 39.95 10.91 4.37
N ARG A 262 40.34 12.17 4.11
CA ARG A 262 40.26 12.73 2.77
C ARG A 262 41.04 11.87 1.78
N GLY A 263 40.38 11.53 0.68
CA GLY A 263 40.95 10.71 -0.39
C GLY A 263 40.96 9.21 -0.09
N GLU A 264 40.34 8.76 1.00
CA GLU A 264 39.94 7.36 1.13
C GLU A 264 38.89 7.00 0.06
N LYS A 265 38.89 5.75 -0.39
CA LYS A 265 37.96 5.28 -1.43
C LYS A 265 36.78 4.57 -0.78
N ALA A 266 35.57 4.96 -1.16
CA ALA A 266 34.36 4.20 -0.88
C ALA A 266 33.84 3.56 -2.17
N VAL A 267 33.20 2.41 -2.04
CA VAL A 267 32.64 1.65 -3.17
C VAL A 267 31.27 1.12 -2.75
N LEU A 268 30.25 1.42 -3.55
CA LEU A 268 28.98 0.71 -3.52
C LEU A 268 29.16 -0.58 -4.32
N GLY A 269 29.29 -1.72 -3.65
CA GLY A 269 29.72 -2.95 -4.32
C GLY A 269 28.71 -4.09 -4.41
N ALA A 270 27.57 -3.97 -3.73
CA ALA A 270 26.43 -4.85 -3.93
C ALA A 270 25.13 -4.09 -3.67
N GLU A 271 24.12 -4.43 -4.45
CA GLU A 271 22.78 -3.88 -4.35
C GLU A 271 21.79 -5.01 -4.69
N VAL A 272 20.68 -5.02 -3.95
CA VAL A 272 19.47 -5.77 -4.27
C VAL A 272 18.30 -4.84 -4.00
N TRP A 273 17.31 -4.88 -4.88
CA TRP A 273 16.01 -4.28 -4.64
C TRP A 273 15.00 -5.39 -4.41
N GLU A 274 14.07 -5.17 -3.51
CA GLU A 274 13.17 -6.22 -3.07
C GLU A 274 11.72 -5.96 -3.56
N LEU A 275 11.43 -4.87 -4.33
CA LEU A 275 10.07 -4.28 -4.48
C LEU A 275 9.75 -3.57 -5.84
N TYR A 276 8.46 -3.61 -6.23
CA TYR A 276 7.88 -3.18 -7.52
C TYR A 276 7.57 -1.68 -7.73
N GLY A 277 7.55 -1.28 -9.02
CA GLY A 277 6.90 -0.07 -9.58
C GLY A 277 5.53 -0.31 -10.26
N HIS A 278 4.91 0.78 -10.73
CA HIS A 278 3.47 0.94 -11.02
C HIS A 278 2.78 -0.03 -12.05
N PRO A 279 1.43 -0.21 -11.98
CA PRO A 279 0.60 -1.06 -12.84
C PRO A 279 0.63 -0.95 -14.39
N PRO A 280 1.06 0.13 -15.06
CA PRO A 280 1.13 0.14 -16.53
C PRO A 280 2.09 -0.91 -17.14
N GLU A 281 3.01 -1.47 -16.33
CA GLU A 281 4.10 -2.31 -16.81
C GLU A 281 3.87 -3.84 -16.64
N VAL A 282 2.75 -4.29 -16.03
CA VAL A 282 2.41 -5.74 -15.94
C VAL A 282 1.49 -6.21 -17.08
N LEU A 283 0.84 -5.27 -17.79
CA LEU A 283 -0.13 -5.62 -18.81
C LEU A 283 0.54 -5.68 -20.17
N LYS A 284 0.34 -6.79 -20.87
CA LYS A 284 0.77 -7.01 -22.24
C LYS A 284 -0.43 -7.44 -23.06
N ALA A 285 -0.59 -6.83 -24.22
CA ALA A 285 -1.49 -7.35 -25.23
C ALA A 285 -0.74 -8.47 -25.98
N GLU A 286 -1.31 -9.67 -25.96
CA GLU A 286 -0.76 -10.85 -26.60
C GLU A 286 -1.89 -11.62 -27.28
N ASP A 287 -1.60 -12.32 -28.37
CA ASP A 287 -2.55 -13.20 -29.02
C ASP A 287 -2.78 -14.43 -28.12
N GLY A 288 -4.03 -14.60 -27.68
CA GLY A 288 -4.45 -15.75 -26.87
C GLY A 288 -5.07 -16.86 -27.72
N PRO A 289 -5.23 -18.07 -27.17
CA PRO A 289 -6.05 -19.09 -27.80
C PRO A 289 -7.50 -18.61 -27.91
N GLU A 290 -8.24 -19.11 -28.91
CA GLU A 290 -9.69 -18.94 -28.92
C GLU A 290 -10.29 -19.56 -27.64
N PRO A 291 -11.38 -18.98 -27.09
CA PRO A 291 -12.04 -19.57 -25.93
C PRO A 291 -12.60 -20.95 -26.28
N ASP A 292 -12.70 -21.81 -25.28
CA ASP A 292 -13.35 -23.12 -25.42
C ASP A 292 -14.80 -22.98 -25.92
N GLU A 293 -15.32 -24.03 -26.57
CA GLU A 293 -16.74 -24.10 -26.91
C GLU A 293 -17.60 -23.92 -25.65
N PRO A 294 -18.70 -23.13 -25.71
CA PRO A 294 -19.49 -22.84 -24.53
C PRO A 294 -20.18 -24.11 -24.00
N GLY A 295 -19.94 -24.42 -22.72
CA GLY A 295 -20.65 -25.48 -22.01
C GLY A 295 -22.12 -25.12 -21.72
N PRO A 296 -22.91 -26.05 -21.14
CA PRO A 296 -24.29 -25.76 -20.75
C PRO A 296 -24.40 -24.49 -19.89
N GLY A 297 -25.34 -23.60 -20.23
CA GLY A 297 -25.53 -22.33 -19.52
C GLY A 297 -24.50 -21.24 -19.85
N GLN A 298 -23.55 -21.47 -20.77
CA GLN A 298 -22.52 -20.49 -21.14
C GLN A 298 -22.73 -19.91 -22.55
N VAL A 299 -22.18 -18.72 -22.80
CA VAL A 299 -22.15 -18.08 -24.11
C VAL A 299 -20.75 -17.55 -24.42
N VAL A 300 -20.40 -17.48 -25.70
CA VAL A 300 -19.22 -16.74 -26.16
C VAL A 300 -19.68 -15.40 -26.71
N VAL A 301 -19.17 -14.30 -26.14
CA VAL A 301 -19.47 -12.94 -26.57
C VAL A 301 -18.26 -12.37 -27.32
N LYS A 302 -18.47 -11.90 -28.55
CA LYS A 302 -17.51 -11.02 -29.22
C LYS A 302 -17.62 -9.63 -28.62
N VAL A 303 -16.63 -9.25 -27.83
CA VAL A 303 -16.63 -8.02 -27.03
C VAL A 303 -16.32 -6.84 -27.94
N ASN A 304 -17.17 -5.82 -27.95
CA ASN A 304 -16.98 -4.57 -28.70
C ASN A 304 -16.25 -3.52 -27.86
N LYS A 305 -16.74 -3.27 -26.64
CA LYS A 305 -16.19 -2.28 -25.70
C LYS A 305 -16.18 -2.84 -24.29
N ARG A 306 -15.13 -2.56 -23.51
CA ARG A 306 -15.06 -2.86 -22.07
C ARG A 306 -14.43 -1.70 -21.31
N PRO A 307 -15.00 -1.31 -20.17
CA PRO A 307 -14.41 -0.28 -19.33
C PRO A 307 -13.23 -0.81 -18.52
N ILE A 308 -12.35 0.12 -18.14
CA ILE A 308 -11.39 -0.08 -17.07
C ILE A 308 -12.04 0.39 -15.76
N HIS A 309 -12.03 -0.46 -14.74
CA HIS A 309 -12.42 -0.09 -13.36
C HIS A 309 -11.24 -0.04 -12.41
N ASN A 310 -11.41 0.67 -11.30
CA ASN A 310 -10.45 0.59 -10.18
C ASN A 310 -10.34 -0.85 -9.66
N GLY A 311 -11.44 -1.61 -9.64
CA GLY A 311 -11.44 -3.02 -9.26
C GLY A 311 -10.57 -3.89 -10.17
N ASP A 312 -10.61 -3.66 -11.49
CA ASP A 312 -9.74 -4.36 -12.44
C ASP A 312 -8.28 -4.06 -12.13
N LEU A 313 -7.94 -2.79 -11.92
CA LEU A 313 -6.58 -2.37 -11.61
C LEU A 313 -6.10 -2.87 -10.25
N LEU A 314 -7.00 -3.08 -9.28
CA LEU A 314 -6.66 -3.73 -8.00
C LEU A 314 -6.32 -5.20 -8.22
N VAL A 315 -7.02 -5.91 -9.10
CA VAL A 315 -6.66 -7.31 -9.43
C VAL A 315 -5.31 -7.34 -10.18
N VAL A 316 -5.16 -6.48 -11.20
CA VAL A 316 -3.92 -6.35 -11.99
C VAL A 316 -2.72 -5.97 -11.13
N SER A 317 -2.89 -5.05 -10.19
CA SER A 317 -1.80 -4.56 -9.34
C SER A 317 -1.42 -5.55 -8.25
N GLY A 318 -2.07 -6.71 -8.16
CA GLY A 318 -1.95 -7.54 -6.97
C GLY A 318 -2.37 -6.78 -5.71
N GLY A 319 -3.42 -5.97 -5.75
CA GLY A 319 -4.01 -5.36 -4.55
C GLY A 319 -4.71 -6.40 -3.66
N HIS A 320 -5.22 -5.97 -2.50
CA HIS A 320 -6.07 -6.79 -1.63
C HIS A 320 -7.28 -7.28 -2.44
N ASP A 321 -7.20 -8.51 -2.96
CA ASP A 321 -8.36 -9.22 -3.48
C ASP A 321 -9.10 -9.81 -2.27
N PRO A 322 -10.23 -9.22 -1.85
CA PRO A 322 -10.97 -9.69 -0.68
C PRO A 322 -11.50 -11.12 -0.85
N ILE A 323 -11.51 -11.67 -2.08
CA ILE A 323 -11.97 -13.02 -2.40
C ILE A 323 -10.80 -14.01 -2.48
N LYS A 324 -9.55 -13.54 -2.39
CA LYS A 324 -8.32 -14.37 -2.44
C LYS A 324 -8.29 -15.32 -3.64
N ARG A 325 -8.56 -14.82 -4.85
CA ARG A 325 -8.51 -15.65 -6.06
C ARG A 325 -7.10 -16.19 -6.25
N GLU A 326 -6.99 -17.50 -6.47
CA GLU A 326 -5.76 -18.11 -6.97
C GLU A 326 -5.62 -17.69 -8.44
N LEU A 327 -4.58 -16.93 -8.75
CA LEU A 327 -4.29 -16.51 -10.12
C LEU A 327 -3.40 -17.56 -10.80
N PRO A 328 -3.64 -17.89 -12.07
CA PRO A 328 -2.79 -18.82 -12.81
C PRO A 328 -1.36 -18.29 -12.94
N THR A 329 -0.36 -19.17 -12.88
CA THR A 329 1.06 -18.82 -13.02
C THR A 329 1.44 -18.39 -14.44
N ASN A 330 0.61 -18.71 -15.44
CA ASN A 330 0.79 -18.36 -16.85
C ASN A 330 0.06 -17.06 -17.25
N GLY A 331 -0.44 -16.28 -16.29
CA GLY A 331 -1.10 -15.00 -16.54
C GLY A 331 -2.63 -15.06 -16.36
N TYR A 332 -3.24 -13.88 -16.33
CA TYR A 332 -4.68 -13.70 -16.10
C TYR A 332 -5.19 -12.54 -16.96
N THR A 333 -6.26 -12.78 -17.71
CA THR A 333 -6.96 -11.72 -18.47
C THR A 333 -7.78 -10.86 -17.50
N PRO A 334 -7.54 -9.54 -17.41
CA PRO A 334 -8.31 -8.67 -16.52
C PRO A 334 -9.66 -8.24 -17.11
N GLY A 335 -10.41 -7.45 -16.33
CA GLY A 335 -11.70 -6.91 -16.73
C GLY A 335 -12.86 -7.70 -16.13
N CYS A 336 -13.94 -6.99 -15.81
CA CYS A 336 -15.13 -7.56 -15.17
C CYS A 336 -16.45 -7.29 -15.90
N GLU A 337 -16.48 -6.39 -16.87
CA GLU A 337 -17.70 -6.11 -17.66
C GLU A 337 -17.39 -5.69 -19.09
N GLY A 338 -18.41 -5.73 -19.95
CA GLY A 338 -18.32 -5.27 -21.33
C GLY A 338 -19.65 -5.32 -22.07
N VAL A 339 -19.61 -4.91 -23.33
CA VAL A 339 -20.72 -5.02 -24.30
C VAL A 339 -20.22 -5.69 -25.57
N GLY A 340 -21.05 -6.48 -26.22
CA GLY A 340 -20.68 -7.23 -27.42
C GLY A 340 -21.85 -7.92 -28.09
N ILE A 341 -21.54 -8.88 -28.95
CA ILE A 341 -22.51 -9.69 -29.70
C ILE A 341 -22.30 -11.16 -29.37
N ILE A 342 -23.37 -11.90 -29.07
CA ILE A 342 -23.30 -13.36 -28.87
C ILE A 342 -22.85 -14.04 -30.17
N ARG A 343 -21.81 -14.87 -30.09
CA ARG A 343 -21.25 -15.65 -31.20
C ARG A 343 -21.58 -17.12 -31.14
N ALA A 344 -21.68 -17.68 -29.94
CA ALA A 344 -22.01 -19.08 -29.71
C ALA A 344 -22.81 -19.22 -28.41
N LEU A 345 -23.64 -20.26 -28.38
CA LEU A 345 -24.47 -20.63 -27.24
C LEU A 345 -24.13 -22.05 -26.81
N GLY A 346 -24.05 -22.25 -25.50
CA GLY A 346 -24.05 -23.57 -24.91
C GLY A 346 -25.44 -24.17 -24.84
N GLN A 347 -25.50 -25.45 -24.46
CA GLN A 347 -26.76 -26.18 -24.33
C GLN A 347 -27.71 -25.50 -23.31
N GLY A 348 -28.99 -25.39 -23.67
CA GLY A 348 -30.05 -24.89 -22.78
C GLY A 348 -30.18 -23.36 -22.71
N VAL A 349 -29.22 -22.61 -23.26
CA VAL A 349 -29.20 -21.15 -23.10
C VAL A 349 -30.38 -20.44 -23.77
N GLU A 350 -30.74 -20.86 -24.99
CA GLU A 350 -31.85 -20.27 -25.74
C GLU A 350 -33.19 -20.48 -25.01
N ASP A 351 -33.44 -21.69 -24.51
CA ASP A 351 -34.69 -22.04 -23.82
C ASP A 351 -34.80 -21.42 -22.42
N GLU A 352 -33.70 -21.39 -21.66
CA GLU A 352 -33.70 -20.95 -20.25
C GLU A 352 -33.54 -19.44 -20.09
N PHE A 353 -32.72 -18.80 -20.94
CA PHE A 353 -32.38 -17.38 -20.83
C PHE A 353 -32.95 -16.54 -21.98
N GLY A 354 -33.49 -17.16 -23.03
CA GLY A 354 -34.04 -16.44 -24.19
C GLY A 354 -32.99 -15.70 -25.02
N LEU A 355 -31.73 -16.14 -24.95
CA LEU A 355 -30.59 -15.52 -25.64
C LEU A 355 -30.33 -16.22 -26.98
N HIS A 356 -30.07 -15.43 -28.01
CA HIS A 356 -29.84 -15.91 -29.36
C HIS A 356 -28.47 -15.47 -29.89
N ILE A 357 -27.90 -16.26 -30.80
CA ILE A 357 -26.71 -15.84 -31.55
C ILE A 357 -27.05 -14.56 -32.33
N GLY A 358 -26.18 -13.55 -32.23
CA GLY A 358 -26.39 -12.25 -32.85
C GLY A 358 -27.02 -11.21 -31.92
N ASP A 359 -27.52 -11.60 -30.74
CA ASP A 359 -28.01 -10.63 -29.76
C ASP A 359 -26.89 -9.69 -29.31
N ARG A 360 -27.21 -8.39 -29.25
CA ARG A 360 -26.34 -7.38 -28.65
C ARG A 360 -26.53 -7.38 -27.14
N VAL A 361 -25.48 -7.66 -26.40
CA VAL A 361 -25.55 -7.92 -24.96
C VAL A 361 -24.50 -7.16 -24.18
N SER A 362 -24.86 -6.74 -22.98
CA SER A 362 -23.94 -6.33 -21.93
C SER A 362 -23.77 -7.50 -20.98
N PHE A 363 -22.60 -7.63 -20.37
CA PHE A 363 -22.30 -8.76 -19.50
C PHE A 363 -21.36 -8.42 -18.36
N PHE A 364 -21.42 -9.26 -17.32
CA PHE A 364 -20.44 -9.34 -16.24
C PHE A 364 -19.71 -10.69 -16.30
N SER A 365 -18.39 -10.65 -16.46
CA SER A 365 -17.53 -11.84 -16.45
C SER A 365 -16.10 -11.45 -16.14
N LEU A 366 -15.34 -12.36 -15.54
CA LEU A 366 -13.90 -12.19 -15.36
C LEU A 366 -13.18 -12.37 -16.70
N GLY A 367 -12.21 -11.50 -16.96
CA GLY A 367 -11.47 -11.53 -18.22
C GLY A 367 -12.23 -10.89 -19.36
N SER A 368 -12.81 -9.70 -19.18
CA SER A 368 -13.46 -9.00 -20.29
C SER A 368 -12.48 -8.27 -21.22
N TRP A 369 -11.21 -8.11 -20.84
CA TRP A 369 -10.18 -7.43 -21.65
C TRP A 369 -9.57 -8.36 -22.72
N GLN A 370 -10.45 -8.93 -23.54
CA GLN A 370 -10.13 -9.79 -24.68
C GLN A 370 -11.20 -9.62 -25.78
N GLU A 371 -10.95 -10.17 -26.96
CA GLU A 371 -11.87 -10.07 -28.10
C GLU A 371 -13.09 -10.99 -27.98
N LEU A 372 -12.89 -12.18 -27.43
CA LEU A 372 -13.92 -13.20 -27.22
C LEU A 372 -13.94 -13.58 -25.75
N ALA A 373 -15.07 -13.37 -25.07
CA ALA A 373 -15.21 -13.72 -23.66
C ALA A 373 -16.20 -14.87 -23.50
N LEU A 374 -15.81 -15.90 -22.75
CA LEU A 374 -16.73 -16.93 -22.25
C LEU A 374 -17.46 -16.38 -21.01
N VAL A 375 -18.78 -16.46 -21.01
CA VAL A 375 -19.65 -15.81 -20.01
C VAL A 375 -20.77 -16.76 -19.62
N GLU A 376 -21.07 -16.84 -18.32
CA GLU A 376 -22.27 -17.51 -17.84
C GLU A 376 -23.52 -16.73 -18.26
N ALA A 377 -24.49 -17.40 -18.89
CA ALA A 377 -25.69 -16.78 -19.47
C ALA A 377 -26.51 -15.97 -18.44
N GLU A 378 -26.47 -16.36 -17.16
CA GLU A 378 -27.14 -15.64 -16.08
C GLU A 378 -26.57 -14.24 -15.78
N TYR A 379 -25.36 -13.92 -16.28
CA TYR A 379 -24.75 -12.59 -16.19
C TYR A 379 -24.78 -11.82 -17.52
N VAL A 380 -25.69 -12.19 -18.42
CA VAL A 380 -25.87 -11.55 -19.73
C VAL A 380 -27.19 -10.78 -19.75
N THR A 381 -27.20 -9.59 -20.33
CA THR A 381 -28.40 -8.77 -20.49
C THR A 381 -28.46 -8.20 -21.90
N VAL A 382 -29.56 -8.45 -22.61
CA VAL A 382 -29.83 -7.88 -23.93
C VAL A 382 -29.89 -6.36 -23.86
N VAL A 383 -29.13 -5.70 -24.72
CA VAL A 383 -29.00 -4.24 -24.77
C VAL A 383 -30.05 -3.69 -25.73
N PRO A 384 -30.98 -2.83 -25.25
CA PRO A 384 -31.97 -2.17 -26.11
C PRO A 384 -31.30 -1.39 -27.25
N HIS A 385 -31.92 -1.38 -28.44
CA HIS A 385 -31.36 -0.71 -29.62
C HIS A 385 -31.08 0.79 -29.45
N ASP A 386 -31.81 1.46 -28.54
CA ASP A 386 -31.69 2.88 -28.24
C ASP A 386 -30.60 3.20 -27.19
N LEU A 387 -29.83 2.20 -26.76
CA LEU A 387 -28.67 2.38 -25.88
C LEU A 387 -27.37 2.16 -26.67
N GLU A 388 -26.47 3.13 -26.64
CA GLU A 388 -25.19 3.05 -27.34
C GLU A 388 -24.18 2.20 -26.56
N ASP A 389 -23.22 1.61 -27.28
CA ASP A 389 -22.24 0.69 -26.70
C ASP A 389 -21.38 1.38 -25.62
N GLU A 390 -21.10 2.68 -25.72
CA GLU A 390 -20.36 3.45 -24.71
C GLU A 390 -21.07 3.43 -23.35
N VAL A 391 -22.40 3.46 -23.36
CA VAL A 391 -23.23 3.46 -22.16
C VAL A 391 -23.49 2.02 -21.71
N ALA A 392 -23.83 1.13 -22.66
CA ALA A 392 -24.10 -0.27 -22.38
C ALA A 392 -22.88 -1.04 -21.84
N ALA A 393 -21.65 -0.65 -22.21
CA ALA A 393 -20.42 -1.22 -21.68
C ALA A 393 -20.26 -1.02 -20.16
N GLN A 394 -21.00 -0.07 -19.57
CA GLN A 394 -20.88 0.34 -18.17
C GLN A 394 -22.11 -0.06 -17.33
N LEU A 395 -22.90 -1.03 -17.80
CA LEU A 395 -24.22 -1.36 -17.25
C LEU A 395 -24.17 -2.17 -15.94
N PHE A 396 -23.14 -2.98 -15.70
CA PHE A 396 -23.12 -3.92 -14.58
C PHE A 396 -22.48 -3.30 -13.34
N ILE A 397 -21.19 -2.97 -13.36
CA ILE A 397 -20.41 -2.70 -12.15
C ILE A 397 -20.91 -1.46 -11.40
N ASN A 398 -20.84 -0.30 -12.05
CA ASN A 398 -21.17 0.96 -11.37
C ASN A 398 -22.67 1.10 -11.04
N PRO A 399 -23.61 0.72 -11.95
CA PRO A 399 -25.04 0.80 -11.66
C PRO A 399 -25.51 -0.20 -10.60
N VAL A 400 -25.04 -1.45 -10.61
CA VAL A 400 -25.35 -2.42 -9.55
C VAL A 400 -24.86 -1.90 -8.20
N ALA A 401 -23.61 -1.44 -8.11
CA ALA A 401 -23.07 -0.87 -6.88
C ALA A 401 -23.93 0.29 -6.34
N ALA A 402 -24.34 1.22 -7.21
CA ALA A 402 -25.19 2.34 -6.85
C ALA A 402 -26.57 1.90 -6.31
N MET A 403 -27.21 0.94 -6.98
CA MET A 403 -28.50 0.39 -6.57
C MET A 403 -28.40 -0.33 -5.21
N MET A 404 -27.35 -1.14 -5.00
CA MET A 404 -27.11 -1.83 -3.74
C MET A 404 -26.89 -0.84 -2.58
N LEU A 405 -26.13 0.23 -2.83
CA LEU A 405 -25.88 1.28 -1.84
C LEU A 405 -27.18 2.01 -1.48
N ALA A 406 -27.99 2.37 -2.48
CA ALA A 406 -29.29 3.00 -2.24
C ALA A 406 -30.22 2.10 -1.41
N ARG A 407 -30.29 0.79 -1.73
CA ARG A 407 -31.07 -0.19 -0.94
C ARG A 407 -30.58 -0.32 0.50
N LEU A 408 -29.26 -0.37 0.72
CA LEU A 408 -28.71 -0.45 2.07
C LEU A 408 -29.00 0.82 2.89
N VAL A 409 -28.96 1.99 2.26
CA VAL A 409 -29.35 3.25 2.91
C VAL A 409 -30.84 3.22 3.30
N GLU A 410 -31.73 2.75 2.43
CA GLU A 410 -33.15 2.58 2.75
C GLU A 410 -33.37 1.61 3.90
N GLU A 411 -32.65 0.48 3.91
CA GLU A 411 -32.71 -0.51 4.98
C GLU A 411 -32.25 0.06 6.33
N ILE A 412 -31.16 0.83 6.33
CA ILE A 412 -30.67 1.54 7.52
C ILE A 412 -31.69 2.59 8.00
N ALA A 413 -32.36 3.28 7.07
CA ALA A 413 -33.37 4.28 7.39
C ALA A 413 -34.66 3.65 7.94
N ALA A 414 -35.08 2.49 7.41
CA ALA A 414 -36.24 1.73 7.86
C ALA A 414 -36.00 1.05 9.22
N HIS A 415 -34.76 0.63 9.49
CA HIS A 415 -34.38 -0.07 10.71
C HIS A 415 -33.24 0.65 11.47
N PRO A 416 -33.47 1.90 11.95
CA PRO A 416 -32.44 2.67 12.65
C PRO A 416 -31.96 2.00 13.94
N GLN A 417 -32.73 1.04 14.44
CA GLN A 417 -32.55 0.30 15.68
C GLN A 417 -31.80 -1.04 15.51
N ALA A 418 -31.60 -1.51 14.27
CA ALA A 418 -31.01 -2.83 14.00
C ALA A 418 -29.59 -2.91 14.59
N GLY A 419 -29.39 -3.85 15.53
CA GLY A 419 -28.13 -4.08 16.24
C GLY A 419 -28.03 -3.44 17.64
N VAL A 420 -28.87 -2.47 18.00
CA VAL A 420 -28.81 -1.76 19.30
C VAL A 420 -29.83 -2.31 20.33
N LEU A 421 -30.96 -2.82 19.85
CA LEU A 421 -32.15 -3.12 20.67
C LEU A 421 -32.14 -4.39 21.55
N LYS A 422 -31.00 -5.02 21.81
CA LYS A 422 -30.96 -6.14 22.78
C LYS A 422 -30.45 -5.78 24.18
N ILE A 423 -30.05 -4.52 24.42
CA ILE A 423 -29.48 -4.09 25.71
C ILE A 423 -30.22 -2.85 26.22
N ALA A 424 -30.97 -2.99 27.32
CA ALA A 424 -31.78 -1.93 27.94
C ALA A 424 -30.96 -0.66 28.31
N ALA A 425 -29.64 -0.79 28.48
CA ALA A 425 -28.76 0.32 28.85
C ALA A 425 -28.53 1.36 27.73
N VAL A 426 -28.75 1.01 26.45
CA VAL A 426 -28.53 1.94 25.31
C VAL A 426 -29.83 2.63 24.87
N LYS A 427 -30.94 2.32 25.53
CA LYS A 427 -32.30 2.78 25.17
C LYS A 427 -32.42 4.30 25.14
N HIS A 428 -31.77 5.02 26.06
CA HIS A 428 -31.77 6.48 26.13
C HIS A 428 -31.03 7.17 24.97
N VAL A 429 -30.03 6.53 24.34
CA VAL A 429 -29.33 7.04 23.14
C VAL A 429 -30.23 6.96 21.91
N VAL A 430 -31.28 6.14 22.00
CA VAL A 430 -32.04 5.64 20.85
C VAL A 430 -33.54 5.97 20.93
N GLU A 431 -34.08 6.30 22.11
CA GLU A 431 -35.48 6.69 22.32
C GLU A 431 -35.84 7.98 21.58
N ASP A 432 -34.91 8.96 21.47
CA ASP A 432 -35.10 10.16 20.64
C ASP A 432 -35.25 9.84 19.13
N LEU A 433 -34.81 8.65 18.68
CA LEU A 433 -34.95 8.20 17.29
C LEU A 433 -36.32 7.57 16.98
N THR A 434 -37.15 7.31 18.00
CA THR A 434 -38.44 6.61 17.86
C THR A 434 -39.66 7.53 17.74
N ALA A 435 -39.53 8.79 18.18
CA ALA A 435 -40.65 9.74 18.21
C ALA A 435 -41.02 10.32 16.83
N SER A 436 -40.17 10.12 15.81
CA SER A 436 -40.45 10.50 14.43
C SER A 436 -40.22 9.30 13.52
N LYS A 437 -41.16 9.01 12.61
CA LYS A 437 -40.76 8.35 11.34
C LYS A 437 -39.55 9.14 10.87
N MET A 438 -38.38 8.50 10.71
CA MET A 438 -37.20 9.22 10.25
C MET A 438 -37.56 9.92 8.93
N GLU A 439 -37.75 11.24 9.00
CA GLU A 439 -37.77 12.07 7.81
C GLU A 439 -36.46 11.80 7.08
N ALA A 440 -36.54 11.68 5.75
CA ALA A 440 -35.45 11.25 4.92
C ALA A 440 -34.19 12.12 5.16
N GLY A 441 -33.24 11.56 5.91
CA GLY A 441 -32.11 12.29 6.46
C GLY A 441 -31.01 12.59 5.45
N VAL A 442 -29.90 13.11 5.96
CA VAL A 442 -28.73 13.43 5.15
C VAL A 442 -27.85 12.18 4.95
N VAL A 443 -27.42 11.96 3.72
CA VAL A 443 -26.49 10.88 3.33
C VAL A 443 -25.23 11.52 2.74
N LEU A 444 -24.07 11.30 3.38
CA LEU A 444 -22.80 11.78 2.82
C LEU A 444 -22.27 10.80 1.76
N LEU A 445 -21.70 11.33 0.69
CA LEU A 445 -21.14 10.55 -0.41
C LEU A 445 -19.71 10.97 -0.64
N THR A 446 -18.74 10.13 -0.29
CA THR A 446 -17.36 10.38 -0.75
C THR A 446 -17.24 10.07 -2.24
N VAL A 447 -16.20 10.63 -2.87
CA VAL A 447 -15.93 10.44 -4.30
C VAL A 447 -17.17 10.81 -5.15
N ALA A 448 -17.84 11.90 -4.79
CA ALA A 448 -19.17 12.24 -5.34
C ALA A 448 -19.18 12.56 -6.85
N GLY A 449 -18.00 12.75 -7.45
CA GLY A 449 -17.84 12.84 -8.90
C GLY A 449 -17.90 11.50 -9.64
N SER A 450 -17.85 10.36 -8.95
CA SER A 450 -17.90 9.03 -9.56
C SER A 450 -19.30 8.69 -10.08
N THR A 451 -19.38 7.82 -11.09
CA THR A 451 -20.66 7.33 -11.63
C THR A 451 -21.49 6.64 -10.55
N VAL A 452 -20.86 5.82 -9.70
CA VAL A 452 -21.54 5.15 -8.57
C VAL A 452 -22.21 6.17 -7.64
N ALA A 453 -21.46 7.16 -7.16
CA ALA A 453 -21.99 8.14 -6.23
C ALA A 453 -23.09 9.01 -6.85
N ARG A 454 -22.96 9.40 -8.13
CA ARG A 454 -23.99 10.19 -8.84
C ARG A 454 -25.29 9.42 -9.03
N LEU A 455 -25.22 8.15 -9.44
CA LEU A 455 -26.41 7.29 -9.58
C LEU A 455 -27.09 7.02 -8.23
N ALA A 456 -26.30 6.73 -7.20
CA ALA A 456 -26.82 6.52 -5.86
C ALA A 456 -27.49 7.81 -5.33
N ALA A 457 -26.86 8.97 -5.52
CA ALA A 457 -27.41 10.24 -5.10
C ALA A 457 -28.72 10.60 -5.83
N ALA A 458 -28.80 10.39 -7.15
CA ALA A 458 -30.03 10.59 -7.92
C ALA A 458 -31.15 9.68 -7.42
N THR A 459 -30.85 8.40 -7.18
CA THR A 459 -31.79 7.41 -6.65
C THR A 459 -32.27 7.79 -5.24
N LEU A 460 -31.35 8.18 -4.36
CA LEU A 460 -31.65 8.58 -2.99
C LEU A 460 -32.50 9.86 -2.96
N LYS A 461 -32.19 10.85 -3.81
CA LYS A 461 -32.97 12.08 -3.95
C LYS A 461 -34.40 11.80 -4.42
N ALA A 462 -34.58 10.91 -5.41
CA ALA A 462 -35.90 10.49 -5.87
C ALA A 462 -36.73 9.79 -4.78
N LYS A 463 -36.04 9.18 -3.79
CA LYS A 463 -36.65 8.54 -2.60
C LYS A 463 -36.81 9.50 -1.42
N GLY A 464 -36.51 10.78 -1.59
CA GLY A 464 -36.70 11.84 -0.60
C GLY A 464 -35.49 12.12 0.30
N PHE A 465 -34.41 11.35 0.22
CA PHE A 465 -33.20 11.60 1.01
C PHE A 465 -32.44 12.82 0.52
N THR A 466 -31.59 13.38 1.39
CA THR A 466 -30.73 14.51 1.04
C THR A 466 -29.28 14.04 0.89
N PRO A 467 -28.83 13.70 -0.33
CA PRO A 467 -27.42 13.43 -0.57
C PRO A 467 -26.59 14.71 -0.44
N ILE A 468 -25.41 14.62 0.19
CA ILE A 468 -24.38 15.67 0.17
C ILE A 468 -23.07 15.01 -0.31
N GLY A 469 -22.54 15.52 -1.42
CA GLY A 469 -21.34 14.99 -2.04
C GLY A 469 -20.06 15.61 -1.49
N LEU A 470 -19.04 14.78 -1.29
CA LEU A 470 -17.69 15.17 -0.92
C LEU A 470 -16.74 14.89 -2.09
N VAL A 471 -15.96 15.90 -2.46
CA VAL A 471 -14.99 15.84 -3.56
C VAL A 471 -13.66 16.44 -3.14
N ARG A 472 -12.61 16.15 -3.90
CA ARG A 472 -11.24 16.54 -3.55
C ARG A 472 -11.00 18.05 -3.51
N SER A 473 -11.73 18.84 -4.29
CA SER A 473 -11.50 20.29 -4.34
C SER A 473 -12.79 21.11 -4.42
N ALA A 474 -12.77 22.30 -3.82
CA ALA A 474 -13.87 23.27 -3.91
C ALA A 474 -14.19 23.66 -5.37
N THR A 475 -13.19 23.66 -6.25
CA THR A 475 -13.37 23.91 -7.69
C THR A 475 -14.19 22.79 -8.33
N SER A 476 -13.84 21.53 -8.07
CA SER A 476 -14.61 20.39 -8.58
C SER A 476 -16.03 20.32 -8.00
N ALA A 477 -16.21 20.77 -6.75
CA ALA A 477 -17.51 20.79 -6.10
C ALA A 477 -18.50 21.67 -6.87
N LYS A 478 -18.15 22.92 -7.16
CA LYS A 478 -19.01 23.87 -7.89
C LYS A 478 -19.43 23.35 -9.26
N ALA A 479 -18.50 22.73 -10.00
CA ALA A 479 -18.79 22.18 -11.32
C ALA A 479 -19.77 21.01 -11.26
N LEU A 480 -19.58 20.10 -10.28
CA LEU A 480 -20.43 18.92 -10.11
C LEU A 480 -21.80 19.25 -9.51
N GLU A 481 -21.88 20.22 -8.61
CA GLU A 481 -23.14 20.69 -8.04
C GLU A 481 -24.06 21.22 -9.15
N LYS A 482 -23.53 22.06 -10.05
CA LYS A 482 -24.28 22.54 -11.21
C LYS A 482 -24.76 21.41 -12.13
N ALA A 483 -23.95 20.36 -12.29
CA ALA A 483 -24.27 19.24 -13.17
C ALA A 483 -25.26 18.23 -12.57
N THR A 484 -25.31 18.12 -11.24
CA THR A 484 -26.06 17.06 -10.54
C THR A 484 -27.25 17.60 -9.74
N GLY A 485 -27.27 18.89 -9.42
CA GLY A 485 -28.27 19.51 -8.54
C GLY A 485 -28.22 18.95 -7.12
N ILE A 486 -27.04 18.52 -6.66
CA ILE A 486 -26.75 17.97 -5.33
C ILE A 486 -25.68 18.85 -4.70
N ASP A 487 -25.83 19.17 -3.41
CA ASP A 487 -24.83 19.93 -2.66
C ASP A 487 -23.49 19.20 -2.70
N MET A 488 -22.43 19.88 -3.15
CA MET A 488 -21.09 19.32 -3.25
C MET A 488 -20.12 20.15 -2.42
N ILE A 489 -19.25 19.50 -1.67
CA ILE A 489 -18.28 20.14 -0.78
C ILE A 489 -16.88 19.63 -1.10
N GLY A 490 -15.95 20.56 -1.26
CA GLY A 490 -14.52 20.27 -1.36
C GLY A 490 -13.91 20.11 0.02
N PHE A 491 -13.17 19.03 0.25
CA PHE A 491 -12.49 18.81 1.53
C PHE A 491 -11.03 19.33 1.57
N ASP A 492 -10.60 20.11 0.57
CA ASP A 492 -9.29 20.75 0.50
C ASP A 492 -9.13 21.97 1.42
N GLY A 493 -10.23 22.51 1.96
CA GLY A 493 -10.21 23.62 2.91
C GLY A 493 -10.25 23.19 4.38
N GLU A 494 -9.65 23.98 5.28
CA GLU A 494 -9.56 23.69 6.73
C GLU A 494 -10.92 23.53 7.45
N ASN A 495 -12.01 24.06 6.86
CA ASN A 495 -13.34 24.12 7.50
C ASN A 495 -14.42 23.28 6.79
N TRP A 496 -14.05 22.34 5.91
CA TRP A 496 -15.01 21.60 5.10
C TRP A 496 -16.06 20.83 5.95
N GLN A 497 -15.70 20.35 7.14
CA GLN A 497 -16.64 19.68 8.05
C GLN A 497 -17.72 20.64 8.55
N GLN A 498 -17.42 21.93 8.69
CA GLN A 498 -18.40 22.95 9.06
C GLN A 498 -19.36 23.24 7.89
N GLU A 499 -18.84 23.25 6.66
CA GLU A 499 -19.66 23.37 5.45
C GLU A 499 -20.64 22.19 5.34
N VAL A 500 -20.20 20.97 5.65
CA VAL A 500 -21.08 19.79 5.68
C VAL A 500 -22.21 19.97 6.69
N ARG A 501 -21.88 20.42 7.92
CA ARG A 501 -22.91 20.68 8.94
C ARG A 501 -23.88 21.79 8.52
N LYS A 502 -23.39 22.83 7.83
CA LYS A 502 -24.22 23.90 7.30
C LYS A 502 -25.17 23.41 6.21
N ALA A 503 -24.68 22.61 5.26
CA ALA A 503 -25.49 22.00 4.20
C ALA A 503 -26.52 20.98 4.76
N ALA A 504 -26.16 20.26 5.82
CA ALA A 504 -27.09 19.41 6.54
C ALA A 504 -28.25 20.22 7.18
N ALA A 505 -28.06 21.51 7.46
CA ALA A 505 -29.08 22.43 7.98
C ALA A 505 -29.78 21.89 9.25
N GLY A 506 -29.00 21.28 10.15
CA GLY A 506 -29.51 20.68 11.39
C GLY A 506 -30.17 19.31 11.23
N ARG A 507 -30.36 18.82 9.99
CA ARG A 507 -30.84 17.46 9.73
C ARG A 507 -29.80 16.42 10.15
N ARG A 508 -30.29 15.25 10.58
CA ARG A 508 -29.46 14.12 10.99
C ARG A 508 -28.64 13.59 9.81
N ILE A 509 -27.34 13.46 9.99
CA ILE A 509 -26.44 12.76 9.07
C ILE A 509 -26.41 11.29 9.51
N PHE A 510 -27.34 10.50 9.02
CA PHE A 510 -27.58 9.13 9.52
C PHE A 510 -26.74 8.07 8.79
N ALA A 511 -26.28 8.36 7.57
CA ALA A 511 -25.48 7.45 6.78
C ALA A 511 -24.40 8.19 5.99
N ALA A 512 -23.31 7.49 5.70
CA ALA A 512 -22.30 7.92 4.74
C ALA A 512 -21.86 6.74 3.88
N MET A 513 -21.59 7.00 2.61
CA MET A 513 -21.04 6.04 1.66
C MET A 513 -19.58 6.39 1.38
N ASP A 514 -18.67 5.48 1.75
CA ASP A 514 -17.22 5.67 1.64
C ASP A 514 -16.57 4.69 0.65
N ALA A 515 -15.79 5.25 -0.26
CA ALA A 515 -14.86 4.49 -1.12
C ALA A 515 -13.43 5.03 -1.03
N VAL A 516 -13.12 5.91 -0.08
CA VAL A 516 -11.78 6.49 0.06
C VAL A 516 -10.94 5.66 1.03
N GLY A 517 -11.45 5.40 2.23
CA GLY A 517 -10.67 4.82 3.32
C GLY A 517 -9.79 5.85 4.05
N GLY A 518 -8.82 5.37 4.82
CA GLY A 518 -7.83 6.20 5.52
C GLY A 518 -8.43 7.30 6.40
N LYS A 519 -7.68 8.40 6.53
CA LYS A 519 -8.05 9.56 7.36
C LYS A 519 -9.41 10.17 6.96
N ILE A 520 -9.70 10.26 5.66
CA ILE A 520 -10.96 10.83 5.16
C ILE A 520 -12.15 9.98 5.61
N GLY A 521 -12.06 8.65 5.51
CA GLY A 521 -13.09 7.74 6.01
C GLY A 521 -13.37 7.94 7.51
N ALA A 522 -12.32 8.16 8.31
CA ALA A 522 -12.44 8.42 9.74
C ALA A 522 -13.10 9.78 10.04
N GLU A 523 -12.74 10.83 9.29
CA GLU A 523 -13.36 12.15 9.42
C GLU A 523 -14.84 12.12 9.02
N VAL A 524 -15.20 11.39 7.97
CA VAL A 524 -16.59 11.15 7.56
C VAL A 524 -17.37 10.38 8.65
N LEU A 525 -16.78 9.32 9.22
CA LEU A 525 -17.38 8.62 10.37
C LEU A 525 -17.63 9.57 11.55
N SER A 526 -16.72 10.50 11.80
CA SER A 526 -16.87 11.47 12.89
C SER A 526 -18.06 12.41 12.70
N LEU A 527 -18.40 12.75 11.44
CA LEU A 527 -19.50 13.65 11.08
C LEU A 527 -20.89 13.03 11.21
N LEU A 528 -20.97 11.69 11.20
CA LEU A 528 -22.24 11.01 11.41
C LEU A 528 -22.85 11.38 12.76
N SER A 529 -24.17 11.50 12.80
CA SER A 529 -24.92 11.61 14.05
C SER A 529 -24.77 10.30 14.87
N PRO A 530 -25.06 10.32 16.19
CA PRO A 530 -25.14 9.09 16.99
C PRO A 530 -26.04 8.03 16.32
N ALA A 531 -25.67 6.76 16.46
CA ALA A 531 -26.27 5.61 15.76
C ALA A 531 -26.23 5.67 14.21
N GLY A 532 -25.43 6.57 13.63
CA GLY A 532 -25.21 6.64 12.19
C GLY A 532 -24.32 5.50 11.67
N THR A 533 -24.39 5.23 10.37
CA THR A 533 -23.66 4.13 9.72
C THR A 533 -22.73 4.63 8.62
N LEU A 534 -21.45 4.27 8.69
CA LEU A 534 -20.52 4.37 7.57
C LEU A 534 -20.59 3.09 6.74
N ILE A 535 -20.92 3.23 5.46
CA ILE A 535 -21.03 2.14 4.49
C ILE A 535 -19.79 2.19 3.60
N SER A 536 -18.85 1.28 3.80
CA SER A 536 -17.70 1.12 2.91
C SER A 536 -18.09 0.31 1.67
N TYR A 537 -17.70 0.77 0.49
CA TYR A 537 -17.92 0.04 -0.77
C TYR A 537 -16.69 -0.03 -1.67
N GLY A 538 -15.54 0.39 -1.14
CA GLY A 538 -14.26 0.34 -1.82
C GLY A 538 -13.18 1.05 -1.01
N SER A 539 -11.95 1.04 -1.53
CA SER A 539 -10.84 1.81 -1.00
C SER A 539 -9.98 2.33 -2.16
N LEU A 540 -9.98 3.65 -2.36
CA LEU A 540 -9.14 4.31 -3.35
C LEU A 540 -7.73 4.58 -2.85
N THR A 541 -7.53 4.74 -1.52
CA THR A 541 -6.20 4.95 -0.95
C THR A 541 -5.50 3.63 -0.62
N GLY A 542 -6.26 2.55 -0.45
CA GLY A 542 -5.74 1.28 0.10
C GLY A 542 -5.50 1.32 1.61
N GLU A 543 -5.70 2.47 2.27
CA GLU A 543 -5.46 2.63 3.70
C GLU A 543 -6.66 2.15 4.53
N PRO A 544 -6.42 1.46 5.66
CA PRO A 544 -7.48 1.15 6.62
C PRO A 544 -8.04 2.45 7.22
N ILE A 545 -9.32 2.42 7.60
CA ILE A 545 -9.95 3.55 8.30
C ILE A 545 -9.50 3.52 9.77
N PRO A 546 -8.77 4.53 10.28
CA PRO A 546 -8.44 4.60 11.70
C PRO A 546 -9.70 4.91 12.51
N VAL A 547 -10.08 4.01 13.42
CA VAL A 547 -11.31 4.15 14.22
C VAL A 547 -10.95 4.48 15.68
N ASP A 548 -11.44 5.61 16.17
CA ASP A 548 -11.50 5.88 17.61
C ASP A 548 -12.60 5.00 18.23
N HIS A 549 -12.18 3.89 18.82
CA HIS A 549 -13.07 2.89 19.40
C HIS A 549 -13.85 3.41 20.62
N VAL A 550 -13.32 4.39 21.36
CA VAL A 550 -14.03 5.00 22.51
C VAL A 550 -15.17 5.86 21.99
N HIS A 551 -14.90 6.72 21.01
CA HIS A 551 -15.94 7.55 20.38
C HIS A 551 -17.01 6.68 19.69
N LEU A 552 -16.58 5.61 19.00
CA LEU A 552 -17.49 4.64 18.38
C LEU A 552 -18.44 4.02 19.42
N CYS A 553 -17.88 3.55 20.55
CA CYS A 553 -18.64 2.97 21.66
C CYS A 553 -19.64 3.96 22.26
N MET A 554 -19.19 5.19 22.52
CA MET A 554 -20.02 6.24 23.16
C MET A 554 -21.14 6.77 22.25
N THR A 555 -20.97 6.72 20.93
CA THR A 555 -21.95 7.24 19.96
C THR A 555 -22.79 6.16 19.30
N ALA A 556 -22.56 4.88 19.60
CA ALA A 556 -23.22 3.73 19.01
C ALA A 556 -23.21 3.73 17.46
N LYS A 557 -22.18 4.34 16.85
CA LYS A 557 -22.02 4.38 15.39
C LYS A 557 -21.63 3.00 14.85
N ARG A 558 -21.93 2.77 13.58
CA ARG A 558 -21.70 1.49 12.89
C ARG A 558 -20.80 1.69 11.68
N ILE A 559 -20.03 0.65 11.36
CA ILE A 559 -19.30 0.54 10.10
C ILE A 559 -19.72 -0.79 9.47
N CYS A 560 -20.16 -0.76 8.22
CA CYS A 560 -20.49 -1.95 7.44
C CYS A 560 -19.92 -1.86 6.03
N GLY A 561 -19.96 -2.97 5.30
CA GLY A 561 -19.49 -3.06 3.92
C GLY A 561 -20.57 -3.57 2.98
N ILE A 562 -20.53 -3.13 1.72
CA ILE A 562 -21.33 -3.70 0.63
C ILE A 562 -20.53 -3.61 -0.67
N GLY A 563 -20.77 -4.53 -1.60
CA GLY A 563 -20.07 -4.57 -2.87
C GLY A 563 -20.60 -5.67 -3.78
N MET A 564 -20.09 -5.72 -5.02
CA MET A 564 -20.59 -6.60 -6.10
C MET A 564 -20.74 -8.08 -5.68
N VAL A 565 -19.84 -8.60 -4.85
CA VAL A 565 -19.89 -9.99 -4.35
C VAL A 565 -21.20 -10.35 -3.66
N HIS A 566 -21.88 -9.39 -3.03
CA HIS A 566 -23.16 -9.67 -2.38
C HIS A 566 -24.32 -9.71 -3.39
N TRP A 567 -24.21 -8.98 -4.51
CA TRP A 567 -25.21 -9.04 -5.58
C TRP A 567 -25.13 -10.35 -6.35
N THR A 568 -23.91 -10.86 -6.60
CA THR A 568 -23.70 -12.16 -7.25
C THR A 568 -24.22 -13.35 -6.43
N GLN A 569 -24.47 -13.15 -5.13
CA GLN A 569 -25.07 -14.16 -4.24
C GLN A 569 -26.61 -14.17 -4.27
N LEU A 570 -27.25 -13.21 -4.93
CA LEU A 570 -28.70 -13.18 -5.09
C LEU A 570 -29.17 -14.22 -6.11
N SER A 571 -30.42 -14.65 -5.96
CA SER A 571 -31.05 -15.55 -6.94
C SER A 571 -31.02 -14.93 -8.34
N TYR A 572 -30.96 -15.78 -9.37
CA TYR A 572 -30.97 -15.33 -10.76
C TYR A 572 -32.18 -14.44 -11.05
N GLU A 573 -33.37 -14.80 -10.58
CA GLU A 573 -34.61 -14.04 -10.82
C GLU A 573 -34.53 -12.63 -10.22
N THR A 574 -33.92 -12.51 -9.04
CA THR A 574 -33.70 -11.22 -8.39
C THR A 574 -32.71 -10.37 -9.20
N ARG A 575 -31.60 -10.97 -9.64
CA ARG A 575 -30.61 -10.30 -10.49
C ARG A 575 -31.19 -9.87 -11.84
N ALA A 576 -31.96 -10.72 -12.50
CA ALA A 576 -32.63 -10.41 -13.77
C ALA A 576 -33.64 -9.26 -13.62
N ALA A 577 -34.46 -9.28 -12.55
CA ALA A 577 -35.39 -8.18 -12.25
C ALA A 577 -34.66 -6.87 -11.93
N ASP A 578 -33.47 -6.96 -11.33
CA ASP A 578 -32.60 -5.82 -11.08
C ASP A 578 -32.05 -5.24 -12.38
N MET A 579 -31.59 -6.09 -13.31
CA MET A 579 -31.07 -5.63 -14.61
C MET A 579 -32.10 -4.84 -15.42
N VAL A 580 -33.39 -5.22 -15.38
CA VAL A 580 -34.47 -4.43 -16.00
C VAL A 580 -34.54 -3.01 -15.42
N LYS A 581 -34.45 -2.89 -14.09
CA LYS A 581 -34.45 -1.58 -13.41
C LYS A 581 -33.18 -0.79 -13.70
N LEU A 582 -32.03 -1.46 -13.78
CA LEU A 582 -30.75 -0.83 -14.08
C LEU A 582 -30.72 -0.29 -15.50
N VAL A 583 -31.23 -1.02 -16.50
CA VAL A 583 -31.37 -0.51 -17.87
C VAL A 583 -32.18 0.80 -17.88
N GLN A 584 -33.29 0.84 -17.15
CA GLN A 584 -34.10 2.06 -17.05
C GLN A 584 -33.35 3.19 -16.32
N MET A 585 -32.68 2.89 -15.20
CA MET A 585 -31.86 3.85 -14.45
C MET A 585 -30.75 4.45 -15.32
N VAL A 586 -30.06 3.61 -16.11
CA VAL A 586 -29.01 4.04 -17.04
C VAL A 586 -29.57 4.93 -18.14
N LYS A 587 -30.74 4.61 -18.70
CA LYS A 587 -31.42 5.46 -19.70
C LYS A 587 -31.76 6.84 -19.14
N GLU A 588 -32.33 6.89 -17.94
CA GLU A 588 -32.71 8.15 -17.28
C GLU A 588 -31.50 9.01 -16.90
N ASN A 589 -30.37 8.36 -16.59
CA ASN A 589 -29.15 9.02 -16.12
C ASN A 589 -28.01 8.93 -17.15
N ARG A 590 -28.36 8.85 -18.44
CA ARG A 590 -27.43 8.59 -19.54
C ARG A 590 -26.22 9.54 -19.57
N LEU A 591 -26.40 10.79 -19.14
CA LEU A 591 -25.35 11.81 -19.07
C LEU A 591 -24.24 11.51 -18.05
N PHE A 592 -24.43 10.54 -17.14
CA PHE A 592 -23.41 10.16 -16.16
C PHE A 592 -22.36 9.18 -16.72
N PHE A 593 -22.64 8.56 -17.87
CA PHE A 593 -21.80 7.53 -18.50
C PHE A 593 -20.88 8.11 -19.58
N LYS A 594 -20.16 9.17 -19.22
CA LYS A 594 -19.19 9.80 -20.13
C LYS A 594 -18.01 8.87 -20.40
N VAL A 595 -17.45 8.98 -21.60
CA VAL A 595 -16.22 8.31 -22.00
C VAL A 595 -15.09 9.33 -22.05
N ALA A 596 -14.02 9.06 -21.30
CA ALA A 596 -12.82 9.90 -21.24
C ALA A 596 -11.89 9.64 -22.43
N GLY A 597 -11.90 8.42 -22.97
CA GLY A 597 -11.13 8.01 -24.13
C GLY A 597 -11.38 6.53 -24.45
N GLU A 598 -11.12 6.17 -25.71
CA GLU A 598 -11.19 4.80 -26.22
C GLU A 598 -9.82 4.41 -26.75
N PHE A 599 -9.37 3.20 -26.42
CA PHE A 599 -8.03 2.73 -26.74
C PHE A 599 -8.10 1.29 -27.26
N HIS A 600 -7.31 0.96 -28.26
CA HIS A 600 -7.18 -0.43 -28.69
C HIS A 600 -6.59 -1.27 -27.55
N LEU A 601 -6.87 -2.58 -27.50
CA LEU A 601 -6.28 -3.47 -26.49
C LEU A 601 -4.74 -3.43 -26.48
N SER A 602 -4.13 -3.20 -27.64
CA SER A 602 -2.67 -2.99 -27.79
C SER A 602 -2.15 -1.75 -27.06
N ASP A 603 -3.01 -0.75 -26.84
CA ASP A 603 -2.65 0.56 -26.29
C ASP A 603 -2.97 0.63 -24.79
N ILE A 604 -3.00 -0.53 -24.12
CA ILE A 604 -3.42 -0.67 -22.72
C ILE A 604 -2.63 0.22 -21.76
N SER A 605 -1.34 0.44 -22.01
CA SER A 605 -0.51 1.33 -21.19
C SER A 605 -0.98 2.79 -21.27
N GLU A 606 -1.38 3.26 -22.44
CA GLU A 606 -1.89 4.62 -22.67
C GLU A 606 -3.29 4.78 -22.07
N ALA A 607 -4.14 3.76 -22.24
CA ALA A 607 -5.45 3.68 -21.61
C ALA A 607 -5.34 3.82 -20.09
N ILE A 608 -4.39 3.12 -19.47
CA ILE A 608 -4.15 3.18 -18.01
C ILE A 608 -3.57 4.52 -17.59
N HIS A 609 -2.70 5.12 -18.41
CA HIS A 609 -2.18 6.46 -18.14
C HIS A 609 -3.32 7.48 -18.08
N LEU A 610 -4.22 7.47 -19.07
CA LEU A 610 -5.41 8.33 -19.04
C LEU A 610 -6.32 7.98 -17.87
N PHE A 611 -6.53 6.69 -17.59
CA PHE A 611 -7.37 6.25 -16.49
C PHE A 611 -6.88 6.83 -15.16
N ARG A 612 -5.56 6.86 -14.92
CA ARG A 612 -4.99 7.35 -13.66
C ARG A 612 -4.92 8.87 -13.56
N LYS A 613 -5.11 9.60 -14.66
CA LYS A 613 -5.00 11.05 -14.69
C LYS A 613 -5.98 11.69 -13.69
N PRO A 614 -5.49 12.45 -12.69
CA PRO A 614 -6.36 13.15 -11.76
C PRO A 614 -7.33 14.09 -12.48
N GLY A 615 -8.59 14.09 -12.06
CA GLY A 615 -9.59 15.02 -12.62
C GLY A 615 -10.17 14.58 -13.97
N ARG A 616 -9.87 13.35 -14.40
CA ARG A 616 -10.52 12.69 -15.54
C ARG A 616 -12.05 12.76 -15.42
N ASP A 617 -12.72 13.12 -16.51
CA ASP A 617 -14.19 13.12 -16.62
C ASP A 617 -14.61 11.96 -17.53
N GLY A 618 -15.27 10.95 -16.95
CA GLY A 618 -15.72 9.75 -17.66
C GLY A 618 -14.86 8.50 -17.44
N THR A 619 -15.26 7.40 -18.07
CA THR A 619 -14.60 6.08 -18.02
C THR A 619 -13.68 5.91 -19.22
N VAL A 620 -12.60 5.15 -19.07
CA VAL A 620 -11.76 4.74 -20.22
C VAL A 620 -12.27 3.41 -20.73
N LEU A 621 -12.51 3.30 -22.03
CA LEU A 621 -12.95 2.08 -22.68
C LEU A 621 -11.81 1.46 -23.51
N LEU A 622 -11.70 0.15 -23.50
CA LEU A 622 -10.87 -0.61 -24.43
C LEU A 622 -11.73 -1.09 -25.60
N ILE A 623 -11.19 -1.05 -26.81
CA ILE A 623 -11.80 -1.46 -28.10
C ILE A 623 -10.87 -2.43 -28.86
N ASN A 624 -11.43 -3.23 -29.77
CA ASN A 624 -10.64 -4.13 -30.62
C ASN A 624 -10.11 -3.38 -31.84
#